data_AF-A0AAV6ZRE4-F1
#
_entry.id   AF-A0AAV6ZRE4-F1
#
_cell.length_a   1.000
_cell.length_b   1.000
_cell.length_c   1.000
_cell.angle_alpha   90.00
_cell.angle_beta   90.00
_cell.angle_gamma   90.00
#
_symmetry.space_group_name_H-M   'P 1'
#
loop_
_entity.id
_entity.type
_entity.pdbx_description
1 polymer ?
#
loop_
_entity_poly.entity_id
_entity_poly.type
_entity_poly.pdbx_seq_one_letter_code
_entity_poly.pdbx_strand_id
1 'polypeptide(L)'
;VLDPARPLFQGQPKEVTIDAGDADFVMAVHTDTGTVGLGIQTLVGHVDFFPNGGKQMPGCDGSQILDFDLTKGLLIATRDVVLCNHVFSYKVSIAAILNPDGFMGYCADDEDSFKKGAGFPCKNDSCSLMSFFNNRRNTTSCRKYYLITGPHGDFARWRYNATVQTQGNAVTLGSIQVTLYNSSNVSHEHTIYT
;
A
#
# COMPACT_ATOMS: atom_id res chain seq x y z
N VAL A 1 0.98 2.77 13.42
CA VAL A 1 1.03 1.30 13.63
C VAL A 1 1.53 0.67 12.34
N LEU A 2 2.51 -0.21 12.43
CA LEU A 2 3.21 -0.77 11.26
C LEU A 2 2.99 -2.28 11.23
N ASP A 3 2.24 -2.74 10.24
CA ASP A 3 1.79 -4.10 10.00
C ASP A 3 1.45 -4.89 11.29
N PRO A 4 0.40 -4.46 12.03
CA PRO A 4 0.09 -5.04 13.34
C PRO A 4 -0.08 -6.57 13.24
N ALA A 5 0.47 -7.31 14.19
CA ALA A 5 0.50 -8.77 14.15
C ALA A 5 -0.91 -9.38 14.16
N ARG A 6 -1.13 -10.37 13.29
CA ARG A 6 -2.35 -11.19 13.21
C ARG A 6 -2.41 -12.30 14.25
N PRO A 7 -1.36 -13.11 14.48
CA PRO A 7 -1.41 -14.19 15.45
C PRO A 7 -1.77 -13.66 16.83
N LEU A 8 -2.72 -14.32 17.51
CA LEU A 8 -3.23 -13.98 18.84
C LEU A 8 -4.06 -12.69 18.96
N PHE A 9 -4.08 -11.80 17.95
CA PHE A 9 -4.81 -10.53 18.01
C PHE A 9 -6.03 -10.44 17.07
N GLN A 10 -5.99 -11.09 15.92
CA GLN A 10 -7.12 -11.00 14.98
C GLN A 10 -8.38 -11.64 15.53
N GLY A 11 -9.49 -10.89 15.49
CA GLY A 11 -10.79 -11.31 16.01
C GLY A 11 -10.92 -11.19 17.54
N GLN A 12 -9.90 -10.70 18.23
CA GLN A 12 -9.99 -10.41 19.65
C GLN A 12 -10.73 -9.09 19.93
N PRO A 13 -11.24 -8.88 21.16
CA PRO A 13 -11.82 -7.61 21.57
C PRO A 13 -10.84 -6.43 21.43
N LYS A 14 -11.38 -5.23 21.24
CA LYS A 14 -10.60 -3.98 21.09
C LYS A 14 -9.74 -3.65 22.33
N GLU A 15 -10.06 -4.23 23.48
CA GLU A 15 -9.31 -4.04 24.72
C GLU A 15 -7.93 -4.71 24.69
N VAL A 16 -7.70 -5.65 23.77
CA VAL A 16 -6.44 -6.41 23.66
C VAL A 16 -5.76 -6.29 22.29
N THR A 17 -6.45 -5.68 21.31
CA THR A 17 -5.94 -5.45 19.95
C THR A 17 -5.99 -3.97 19.66
N ILE A 18 -4.97 -3.47 18.97
CA ILE A 18 -4.90 -2.08 18.53
C ILE A 18 -6.19 -1.65 17.81
N ASP A 19 -6.73 -0.51 18.21
CA ASP A 19 -7.97 0.07 17.69
C ASP A 19 -7.83 1.58 17.48
N ALA A 20 -8.74 2.16 16.69
CA ALA A 20 -8.79 3.59 16.46
C ALA A 20 -8.97 4.39 17.77
N GLY A 21 -9.66 3.83 18.77
CA GLY A 21 -9.89 4.48 20.07
C GLY A 21 -8.66 4.60 20.97
N ASP A 22 -7.53 3.98 20.64
CA ASP A 22 -6.34 3.95 21.50
C ASP A 22 -5.55 5.27 21.51
N ALA A 23 -5.82 6.18 20.57
CA ALA A 23 -5.21 7.51 20.49
C ALA A 23 -6.11 8.51 19.75
N ASP A 24 -5.78 9.81 19.85
CA ASP A 24 -6.47 10.88 19.12
C ASP A 24 -6.48 10.65 17.60
N PHE A 25 -5.47 9.95 17.08
CA PHE A 25 -5.38 9.54 15.68
C PHE A 25 -4.50 8.29 15.56
N VAL A 26 -4.97 7.32 14.78
CA VAL A 26 -4.28 6.04 14.55
C VAL A 26 -4.19 5.81 13.05
N MET A 27 -2.96 5.83 12.54
CA MET A 27 -2.63 5.42 11.18
C MET A 27 -2.05 4.00 11.21
N ALA A 28 -2.63 3.09 10.44
CA ALA A 28 -2.12 1.74 10.24
C ALA A 28 -1.58 1.56 8.82
N VAL A 29 -0.51 0.78 8.67
CA VAL A 29 0.08 0.41 7.38
C VAL A 29 0.13 -1.10 7.30
N HIS A 30 -0.56 -1.70 6.34
CA HIS A 30 -0.73 -3.13 6.16
C HIS A 30 0.10 -3.60 4.97
N THR A 31 1.06 -4.50 5.20
CA THR A 31 1.99 -4.95 4.15
C THR A 31 2.10 -6.48 4.06
N ASP A 32 1.62 -7.22 5.05
CA ASP A 32 1.65 -8.70 5.06
C ASP A 32 0.31 -9.32 5.48
N THR A 33 -0.78 -8.88 4.85
CA THR A 33 -2.16 -9.34 5.17
C THR A 33 -2.62 -10.53 4.32
N GLY A 34 -1.68 -11.19 3.61
CA GLY A 34 -1.95 -12.37 2.81
C GLY A 34 -2.47 -13.56 3.64
N THR A 35 -2.93 -14.62 2.98
CA THR A 35 -3.45 -15.83 3.65
C THR A 35 -2.49 -16.39 4.69
N VAL A 36 -1.19 -16.42 4.36
CA VAL A 36 -0.09 -16.88 5.22
C VAL A 36 0.71 -15.73 5.86
N GLY A 37 0.19 -14.49 5.78
CA GLY A 37 0.89 -13.30 6.27
C GLY A 37 0.81 -13.12 7.79
N LEU A 38 1.74 -12.34 8.33
CA LEU A 38 1.84 -12.03 9.76
C LEU A 38 1.01 -10.81 10.16
N GLY A 39 0.55 -9.99 9.21
CA GLY A 39 -0.20 -8.76 9.44
C GLY A 39 -1.71 -8.99 9.56
N ILE A 40 -2.37 -8.22 10.44
CA ILE A 40 -3.81 -8.25 10.66
C ILE A 40 -4.56 -7.73 9.42
N GLN A 41 -5.66 -8.38 9.07
CA GLN A 41 -6.45 -8.06 7.88
C GLN A 41 -7.56 -7.04 8.15
N THR A 42 -7.98 -6.91 9.42
CA THR A 42 -9.04 -5.99 9.82
C THR A 42 -8.52 -4.57 9.94
N LEU A 43 -9.39 -3.59 9.70
CA LEU A 43 -9.08 -2.17 9.93
C LEU A 43 -8.92 -1.93 11.43
N VAL A 44 -7.83 -1.27 11.80
CA VAL A 44 -7.47 -0.96 13.19
C VAL A 44 -7.21 0.54 13.40
N GLY A 45 -7.15 1.32 12.32
CA GLY A 45 -6.88 2.75 12.38
C GLY A 45 -8.10 3.63 12.14
N HIS A 46 -7.90 4.93 12.38
CA HIS A 46 -8.71 5.97 11.74
C HIS A 46 -8.48 5.96 10.22
N VAL A 47 -7.23 5.70 9.83
CA VAL A 47 -6.83 5.43 8.45
C VAL A 47 -5.95 4.19 8.39
N ASP A 48 -6.23 3.33 7.43
CA ASP A 48 -5.54 2.07 7.18
C ASP A 48 -5.06 2.08 5.73
N PHE A 49 -3.75 2.06 5.56
CA PHE A 49 -3.10 2.05 4.26
C PHE A 49 -2.71 0.63 3.84
N PHE A 50 -2.98 0.29 2.59
CA PHE A 50 -2.65 -1.00 1.97
C PHE A 50 -1.73 -0.77 0.74
N PRO A 51 -0.44 -0.44 0.93
CA PRO A 51 0.52 -0.33 -0.15
C PRO A 51 0.54 -1.61 -0.98
N ASN A 52 0.45 -1.51 -2.30
CA ASN A 52 0.46 -2.64 -3.23
C ASN A 52 -0.57 -3.72 -2.89
N GLY A 53 -1.75 -3.32 -2.38
CA GLY A 53 -2.81 -4.22 -1.94
C GLY A 53 -2.61 -4.82 -0.54
N GLY A 54 -1.48 -4.53 0.12
CA GLY A 54 -1.18 -4.89 1.51
C GLY A 54 -0.87 -6.37 1.75
N LYS A 55 -0.58 -7.13 0.69
CA LYS A 55 -0.35 -8.59 0.77
C LYS A 55 1.05 -9.00 0.32
N GLN A 56 1.49 -8.49 -0.82
CA GLN A 56 2.78 -8.83 -1.42
C GLN A 56 3.49 -7.56 -1.86
N MET A 57 4.61 -7.27 -1.21
CA MET A 57 5.36 -6.04 -1.46
C MET A 57 6.33 -6.24 -2.62
N PRO A 58 6.48 -5.25 -3.51
CA PRO A 58 7.49 -5.30 -4.57
C PRO A 58 8.89 -5.46 -3.98
N GLY A 59 9.70 -6.33 -4.55
CA GLY A 59 11.05 -6.63 -4.04
C GLY A 59 11.11 -7.65 -2.90
N CYS A 60 9.96 -8.17 -2.45
CA CYS A 60 9.89 -9.38 -1.63
C CYS A 60 9.57 -10.57 -2.52
N ASP A 61 10.48 -11.52 -2.69
CA ASP A 61 10.21 -12.78 -3.39
C ASP A 61 9.42 -13.72 -2.47
N GLY A 62 8.45 -14.45 -3.05
CA GLY A 62 7.32 -15.07 -2.36
C GLY A 62 7.65 -15.80 -1.05
N SER A 63 6.80 -15.57 -0.05
CA SER A 63 6.82 -16.26 1.25
C SER A 63 6.86 -17.77 1.04
N GLN A 64 7.98 -18.41 1.35
CA GLN A 64 8.00 -19.86 1.47
C GLN A 64 7.08 -20.27 2.64
N ILE A 65 6.24 -21.27 2.40
CA ILE A 65 5.33 -21.82 3.41
C ILE A 65 6.18 -22.37 4.55
N LEU A 66 6.02 -21.83 5.75
CA LEU A 66 6.59 -22.43 6.95
C LEU A 66 5.47 -22.79 7.92
N ASP A 67 5.55 -24.00 8.45
CA ASP A 67 4.81 -24.43 9.62
C ASP A 67 5.13 -23.48 10.78
N PHE A 68 4.16 -22.65 11.13
CA PHE A 68 4.28 -21.64 12.17
C PHE A 68 4.09 -22.30 13.55
N ASP A 69 5.16 -22.87 14.09
CA ASP A 69 5.16 -23.45 15.42
C ASP A 69 5.40 -22.37 16.49
N LEU A 70 4.28 -21.80 16.99
CA LEU A 70 4.26 -20.83 18.10
C LEU A 70 4.93 -21.34 19.38
N THR A 71 5.13 -22.66 19.54
CA THR A 71 5.74 -23.25 20.75
C THR A 71 7.27 -23.23 20.72
N LYS A 72 7.89 -23.07 19.54
CA LYS A 72 9.36 -23.03 19.38
C LYS A 72 9.93 -21.61 19.23
N GLY A 73 9.06 -20.59 19.20
CA GLY A 73 9.44 -19.25 18.78
C GLY A 73 9.80 -19.20 17.29
N LEU A 74 9.90 -17.99 16.73
CA LEU A 74 10.17 -17.72 15.30
C LEU A 74 11.59 -18.11 14.83
N LEU A 75 12.20 -19.15 15.39
CA LEU A 75 13.60 -19.48 15.18
C LEU A 75 13.72 -20.86 14.54
N ILE A 76 14.01 -20.89 13.24
CA ILE A 76 15.09 -21.66 12.59
C ILE A 76 15.24 -21.15 11.13
N ALA A 77 16.34 -20.45 10.85
CA ALA A 77 17.04 -20.35 9.56
C ALA A 77 16.36 -19.76 8.28
N THR A 78 15.22 -19.06 8.33
CA THR A 78 14.54 -18.51 7.12
C THR A 78 14.31 -16.98 7.12
N ARG A 79 15.07 -16.25 7.95
CA ARG A 79 14.85 -14.84 8.34
C ARG A 79 14.54 -13.85 7.22
N ASP A 80 15.07 -14.03 6.01
CA ASP A 80 14.98 -12.99 4.98
C ASP A 80 13.71 -13.06 4.11
N VAL A 81 13.06 -14.22 4.00
CA VAL A 81 11.95 -14.41 3.04
C VAL A 81 10.57 -14.22 3.67
N VAL A 82 10.35 -14.79 4.86
CA VAL A 82 9.02 -14.77 5.51
C VAL A 82 8.71 -13.43 6.19
N LEU A 83 9.74 -12.68 6.57
CA LEU A 83 9.58 -11.38 7.21
C LEU A 83 9.57 -10.21 6.22
N CYS A 84 9.87 -10.41 4.94
CA CYS A 84 10.10 -9.29 4.02
C CYS A 84 8.87 -8.38 3.90
N ASN A 85 7.69 -8.97 3.63
CA ASN A 85 6.43 -8.23 3.56
C ASN A 85 6.11 -7.52 4.88
N HIS A 86 6.31 -8.20 6.02
CA HIS A 86 6.03 -7.66 7.34
C HIS A 86 6.93 -6.46 7.70
N VAL A 87 8.23 -6.60 7.44
CA VAL A 87 9.29 -5.59 7.65
C VAL A 87 9.16 -4.41 6.67
N PHE A 88 8.53 -4.61 5.51
CA PHE A 88 8.34 -3.55 4.52
C PHE A 88 7.59 -2.34 5.10
N SER A 89 6.66 -2.56 6.05
CA SER A 89 5.87 -1.50 6.69
C SER A 89 6.70 -0.38 7.31
N TYR A 90 7.76 -0.69 8.05
CA TYR A 90 8.63 0.36 8.61
C TYR A 90 9.54 0.97 7.54
N LYS A 91 10.03 0.16 6.57
CA LYS A 91 10.89 0.66 5.49
C LYS A 91 10.17 1.74 4.68
N VAL A 92 8.94 1.43 4.26
CA VAL A 92 8.11 2.36 3.49
C VAL A 92 7.69 3.59 4.32
N SER A 93 7.42 3.40 5.62
CA SER A 93 7.05 4.52 6.50
C SER A 93 8.21 5.48 6.77
N ILE A 94 9.44 4.98 6.90
CA ILE A 94 10.64 5.83 6.99
C ILE A 94 10.82 6.60 5.68
N ALA A 95 10.69 5.93 4.54
CA ALA A 95 10.83 6.60 3.24
C ALA A 95 9.76 7.70 3.03
N ALA A 96 8.55 7.51 3.58
CA ALA A 96 7.48 8.51 3.53
C ALA A 96 7.71 9.74 4.41
N ILE A 97 8.61 9.67 5.39
CA ILE A 97 9.09 10.86 6.12
C ILE A 97 10.00 11.70 5.21
N LEU A 98 10.81 11.04 4.39
CA LEU A 98 11.80 11.69 3.51
C LEU A 98 11.21 12.19 2.19
N ASN A 99 10.08 11.63 1.76
CA ASN A 99 9.40 11.97 0.50
C ASN A 99 7.95 12.39 0.78
N PRO A 100 7.69 13.66 1.13
CA PRO A 100 6.43 14.11 1.71
C PRO A 100 5.22 14.04 0.77
N ASP A 101 5.42 13.87 -0.54
CA ASP A 101 4.35 13.78 -1.55
C ASP A 101 4.35 12.45 -2.31
N GLY A 102 5.31 11.57 -2.03
CA GLY A 102 5.53 10.31 -2.76
C GLY A 102 4.67 9.12 -2.35
N PHE A 103 3.79 9.30 -1.36
CA PHE A 103 3.01 8.21 -0.74
C PHE A 103 1.53 8.59 -0.57
N MET A 104 0.93 9.10 -1.64
CA MET A 104 -0.50 9.43 -1.67
C MET A 104 -1.35 8.15 -1.71
N GLY A 105 -2.13 7.92 -0.66
CA GLY A 105 -3.14 6.88 -0.61
C GLY A 105 -4.48 7.37 -1.17
N TYR A 106 -5.16 6.49 -1.90
CA TYR A 106 -6.44 6.73 -2.55
C TYR A 106 -7.52 5.86 -1.89
N CYS A 107 -8.61 6.49 -1.50
CA CYS A 107 -9.74 5.81 -0.90
C CYS A 107 -10.35 4.79 -1.89
N ALA A 108 -10.52 3.54 -1.44
CA ALA A 108 -11.24 2.52 -2.19
C ALA A 108 -11.75 1.43 -1.23
N ASP A 109 -12.83 0.74 -1.62
CA ASP A 109 -13.42 -0.33 -0.81
C ASP A 109 -12.53 -1.59 -0.80
N ASP A 110 -11.85 -1.82 -1.93
CA ASP A 110 -10.97 -2.96 -2.19
C ASP A 110 -9.88 -2.63 -3.22
N GLU A 111 -8.97 -3.59 -3.43
CA GLU A 111 -7.84 -3.45 -4.36
C GLU A 111 -8.30 -3.37 -5.83
N ASP A 112 -9.41 -4.02 -6.18
CA ASP A 112 -9.91 -4.07 -7.57
C ASP A 112 -10.53 -2.75 -8.00
N SER A 113 -11.33 -2.14 -7.13
CA SER A 113 -11.86 -0.78 -7.32
C SER A 113 -10.73 0.25 -7.38
N PHE A 114 -9.70 0.12 -6.53
CA PHE A 114 -8.49 0.94 -6.63
C PHE A 114 -7.78 0.81 -7.98
N LYS A 115 -7.59 -0.42 -8.48
CA LYS A 115 -7.00 -0.68 -9.81
C LYS A 115 -7.82 -0.05 -10.93
N LYS A 116 -9.15 -0.03 -10.80
CA LYS A 116 -10.09 0.63 -11.73
C LYS A 116 -10.13 2.16 -11.59
N GLY A 117 -9.40 2.74 -10.63
CA GLY A 117 -9.25 4.20 -10.48
C GLY A 117 -10.09 4.83 -9.35
N ALA A 118 -10.67 4.03 -8.44
CA ALA A 118 -11.35 4.57 -7.27
C ALA A 118 -10.44 5.50 -6.46
N GLY A 119 -11.02 6.60 -5.99
CA GLY A 119 -10.31 7.65 -5.23
C GLY A 119 -9.49 8.63 -6.08
N PHE A 120 -9.31 8.39 -7.38
CA PHE A 120 -8.52 9.23 -8.29
C PHE A 120 -9.39 10.14 -9.18
N PRO A 121 -9.00 11.42 -9.41
CA PRO A 121 -7.95 12.15 -8.71
C PRO A 121 -8.40 12.47 -7.28
N CYS A 122 -7.47 12.98 -6.46
CA CYS A 122 -7.79 13.41 -5.11
C CYS A 122 -8.84 14.52 -5.11
N LYS A 123 -9.99 14.26 -4.50
CA LYS A 123 -11.10 15.19 -4.28
C LYS A 123 -11.58 15.03 -2.83
N ASN A 124 -11.62 16.12 -2.07
CA ASN A 124 -12.02 16.12 -0.65
C ASN A 124 -11.22 15.08 0.18
N ASP A 125 -11.90 14.08 0.74
CA ASP A 125 -11.34 12.97 1.54
C ASP A 125 -11.04 11.72 0.71
N SER A 126 -11.04 11.80 -0.62
CA SER A 126 -10.71 10.65 -1.47
C SER A 126 -9.23 10.27 -1.45
N CYS A 127 -8.39 11.05 -0.78
CA CYS A 127 -6.97 10.76 -0.59
C CYS A 127 -6.48 11.13 0.81
N SER A 128 -5.47 10.41 1.25
CA SER A 128 -4.75 10.66 2.50
C SER A 128 -3.28 10.35 2.31
N LEU A 129 -2.40 11.15 2.90
CA LEU A 129 -0.96 10.95 2.80
C LEU A 129 -0.53 9.87 3.80
N MET A 130 0.14 8.82 3.34
CA MET A 130 0.75 7.83 4.23
C MET A 130 2.07 8.39 4.78
N SER A 131 2.01 9.29 5.75
CA SER A 131 3.18 9.92 6.35
C SER A 131 2.95 10.20 7.83
N PHE A 132 4.05 10.25 8.60
CA PHE A 132 4.01 10.61 10.02
C PHE A 132 3.42 12.01 10.25
N PHE A 133 3.60 12.93 9.29
CA PHE A 133 3.09 14.29 9.38
C PHE A 133 1.62 14.43 8.96
N ASN A 134 0.93 13.33 8.68
CA ASN A 134 -0.48 13.36 8.36
C ASN A 134 -1.29 13.80 9.58
N ASN A 135 -1.88 15.00 9.50
CA ASN A 135 -2.65 15.62 10.57
C ASN A 135 -4.16 15.64 10.28
N ARG A 136 -4.63 14.89 9.26
CA ARG A 136 -6.07 14.78 8.96
C ARG A 136 -6.79 13.98 10.05
N ARG A 137 -7.25 14.70 11.07
CA ARG A 137 -8.04 14.18 12.19
C ARG A 137 -9.53 13.99 11.88
N ASN A 138 -10.06 14.65 10.85
CA ASN A 138 -11.45 14.49 10.40
C ASN A 138 -11.50 13.56 9.19
N THR A 139 -11.71 12.26 9.41
CA THR A 139 -11.93 11.27 8.34
C THR A 139 -13.28 10.60 8.55
N THR A 140 -14.38 11.23 8.12
CA THR A 140 -15.72 10.68 8.39
C THR A 140 -16.32 9.86 7.25
N SER A 141 -15.69 9.77 6.06
CA SER A 141 -16.20 8.89 4.99
C SER A 141 -15.29 7.70 4.63
N CYS A 142 -13.96 7.84 4.67
CA CYS A 142 -13.06 6.80 4.21
C CYS A 142 -11.94 6.48 5.21
N ARG A 143 -11.84 5.19 5.55
CA ARG A 143 -10.80 4.63 6.42
C ARG A 143 -9.76 3.83 5.66
N LYS A 144 -10.10 3.27 4.50
CA LYS A 144 -9.26 2.33 3.75
C LYS A 144 -8.65 3.00 2.52
N TYR A 145 -7.32 3.06 2.48
CA TYR A 145 -6.57 3.72 1.42
C TYR A 145 -5.58 2.76 0.76
N TYR A 146 -5.47 2.87 -0.56
CA TYR A 146 -4.54 2.07 -1.37
C TYR A 146 -3.55 2.98 -2.09
N LEU A 147 -2.32 2.51 -2.25
CA LEU A 147 -1.26 3.19 -2.98
C LEU A 147 -0.32 2.15 -3.61
N ILE A 148 0.49 2.58 -4.56
CA ILE A 148 1.53 1.75 -5.17
C ILE A 148 2.88 2.29 -4.72
N THR A 149 3.84 1.41 -4.47
CA THR A 149 5.21 1.79 -4.13
C THR A 149 6.21 1.12 -5.07
N GLY A 150 7.43 1.62 -5.10
CA GLY A 150 8.54 0.94 -5.76
C GLY A 150 9.01 -0.32 -5.02
N PRO A 151 9.85 -1.15 -5.67
CA PRO A 151 10.50 -2.30 -5.04
C PRO A 151 11.76 -1.94 -4.25
N HIS A 152 12.45 -0.85 -4.60
CA HIS A 152 13.72 -0.45 -4.02
C HIS A 152 13.85 1.09 -3.97
N GLY A 153 14.88 1.57 -3.28
CA GLY A 153 15.21 2.99 -3.21
C GLY A 153 14.27 3.75 -2.26
N ASP A 154 13.72 4.85 -2.75
CA ASP A 154 12.80 5.71 -1.99
C ASP A 154 11.38 5.17 -1.89
N PHE A 155 11.04 4.12 -2.63
CA PHE A 155 9.70 3.53 -2.76
C PHE A 155 8.59 4.48 -3.26
N ALA A 156 8.88 5.77 -3.44
CA ALA A 156 7.92 6.84 -3.71
C ALA A 156 7.33 6.72 -5.12
N ARG A 157 6.04 6.98 -5.27
CA ARG A 157 5.35 6.93 -6.57
C ARG A 157 4.29 8.04 -6.68
N TRP A 158 4.16 8.57 -7.89
CA TRP A 158 3.12 9.55 -8.24
C TRP A 158 2.19 8.92 -9.29
N ARG A 159 0.89 8.92 -9.01
CA ARG A 159 -0.12 8.32 -9.88
C ARG A 159 -0.65 9.35 -10.88
N TYR A 160 -0.74 8.97 -12.14
CA TYR A 160 -1.30 9.76 -13.23
C TYR A 160 -2.43 9.00 -13.93
N ASN A 161 -3.38 9.74 -14.49
CA ASN A 161 -4.37 9.20 -15.43
C ASN A 161 -4.09 9.80 -16.80
N ALA A 162 -3.84 8.95 -17.79
CA ALA A 162 -3.57 9.33 -19.17
C ALA A 162 -4.65 8.73 -20.07
N THR A 163 -5.22 9.56 -20.94
CA THR A 163 -6.17 9.15 -21.97
C THR A 163 -5.55 9.41 -23.32
N VAL A 164 -5.44 8.37 -24.15
CA VAL A 164 -4.87 8.47 -25.49
C VAL A 164 -5.99 8.31 -26.52
N GLN A 165 -6.13 9.30 -27.38
CA GLN A 165 -6.97 9.22 -28.57
C GLN A 165 -6.08 8.92 -29.77
N THR A 166 -6.33 7.80 -30.46
CA THR A 166 -5.57 7.42 -31.65
C THR A 166 -6.21 7.97 -32.92
N GLN A 167 -5.39 8.29 -33.92
CA GLN A 167 -5.82 8.68 -35.26
C GLN A 167 -4.95 7.96 -36.29
N GLY A 168 -5.56 7.37 -37.30
CA GLY A 168 -4.84 6.65 -38.35
C GLY A 168 -5.75 6.19 -39.48
N ASN A 169 -5.15 5.75 -40.59
CA ASN A 169 -5.85 5.32 -41.80
C ASN A 169 -6.08 3.79 -41.88
N ALA A 170 -5.60 3.03 -40.88
CA ALA A 170 -5.73 1.58 -40.82
C ALA A 170 -5.80 1.13 -39.35
N VAL A 171 -6.41 -0.03 -39.11
CA VAL A 171 -6.44 -0.69 -37.79
C VAL A 171 -5.13 -1.46 -37.61
N THR A 172 -4.43 -1.20 -36.51
CA THR A 172 -3.16 -1.86 -36.17
C THR A 172 -3.27 -2.59 -34.83
N LEU A 173 -2.66 -3.77 -34.72
CA LEU A 173 -2.52 -4.50 -33.47
C LEU A 173 -1.17 -4.15 -32.81
N GLY A 174 -1.20 -3.77 -31.54
CA GLY A 174 0.01 -3.41 -30.79
C GLY A 174 -0.32 -2.80 -29.44
N SER A 175 0.71 -2.27 -28.79
CA SER A 175 0.62 -1.62 -27.48
C SER A 175 0.89 -0.12 -27.64
N ILE A 176 0.15 0.72 -26.93
CA ILE A 176 0.45 2.15 -26.84
C ILE A 176 1.35 2.38 -25.63
N GLN A 177 2.45 3.10 -25.82
CA GLN A 177 3.36 3.48 -24.74
C GLN A 177 3.38 4.99 -24.59
N VAL A 178 3.41 5.47 -23.34
CA VAL A 178 3.39 6.89 -23.00
C VAL A 178 4.52 7.19 -22.01
N THR A 179 5.20 8.30 -22.25
CA THR A 179 6.22 8.86 -21.37
C THR A 179 5.85 10.30 -21.04
N LEU A 180 5.90 10.66 -19.75
CA LEU A 180 5.61 12.01 -19.28
C LEU A 180 6.91 12.80 -19.15
N TYR A 181 6.91 14.01 -19.68
CA TYR A 181 8.05 14.94 -19.64
C TYR A 181 7.65 16.17 -18.83
N ASN A 182 8.54 16.62 -17.94
CA ASN A 182 8.47 17.96 -17.36
C ASN A 182 9.78 18.71 -17.63
N SER A 183 9.90 19.96 -17.16
CA SER A 183 11.07 20.82 -17.41
C SER A 183 12.41 20.25 -16.91
N SER A 184 12.39 19.27 -16.02
CA SER A 184 13.59 18.77 -15.32
C SER A 184 13.73 17.24 -15.32
N ASN A 185 12.65 16.49 -15.58
CA ASN A 185 12.56 15.05 -15.40
C ASN A 185 11.73 14.39 -16.51
N VAL A 186 12.01 13.11 -16.75
CA VAL A 186 11.29 12.24 -17.67
C VAL A 186 10.87 10.98 -16.92
N SER A 187 9.62 10.54 -17.08
CA SER A 187 9.17 9.27 -16.51
C SER A 187 9.79 8.07 -17.25
N HIS A 188 9.66 6.87 -16.69
CA HIS A 188 9.83 5.67 -17.50
C HIS A 188 8.72 5.55 -18.55
N GLU A 189 8.93 4.68 -19.52
CA GLU A 189 7.91 4.34 -20.51
C GLU A 189 6.80 3.49 -19.86
N HIS A 190 5.54 3.87 -20.08
CA HIS A 190 4.39 3.19 -19.50
C HIS A 190 3.43 2.70 -20.59
N THR A 191 3.17 1.40 -20.62
CA THR A 191 2.18 0.79 -21.52
C THR A 191 0.77 1.13 -21.05
N ILE A 192 -0.05 1.65 -21.97
CA ILE A 192 -1.48 1.83 -21.80
C ILE A 192 -2.17 0.65 -22.50
N TYR A 193 -2.83 -0.18 -21.71
CA TYR A 193 -3.64 -1.27 -22.22
C TYR A 193 -4.96 -0.70 -22.75
N THR A 194 -5.22 -0.97 -24.03
CA THR A 194 -6.46 -0.61 -24.75
C THR A 194 -7.54 -1.66 -24.56
#